data_AF-A0A084A6W8-F1
#
_entry.id   AF-A0A084A6W8-F1
#
_cell.length_a   1.000
_cell.length_b   1.000
_cell.length_c   1.000
_cell.angle_alpha   90.00
_cell.angle_beta   90.00
_cell.angle_gamma   90.00
#
_symmetry.space_group_name_H-M   'P 1'
#
loop_
_entity.id
_entity.type
_entity.pdbx_description
1 polymer ?
#
loop_
_entity_poly.entity_id
_entity_poly.type
_entity_poly.pdbx_seq_one_letter_code
_entity_poly.pdbx_strand_id
1 'polypeptide(L)'
;RQLKGFLQGSERTIKFDDEPNLVYIGTLSEIGAPDPGQIRGINTFTFYCEDVHPSSSFKKIINANTTDENIGSITVLPDNSVDVLINNQGTLPAYPTFKFTHTSDNAYIGMAGENGVEALGSQEQYLTNSVTTETKKVGSQWLLNPAKISDKSNFDGKFKTANDRANPQNGQLLTAGNLVWKQDGLRFQDGGPAPDKDTVYSARGAMQRWEIPADSVGDVGSANFTSTFNIFAQATKQGQTGILQLLFVDGNNKLMAGMGIYKDDTKGNTFQT
;
A
#
# COMPACT_ATOMS: atom_id res chain seq x y z
N ARG A 1 -16.24 37.03 23.88
CA ARG A 1 -16.90 36.10 22.91
C ARG A 1 -16.20 36.11 21.55
N GLN A 2 -15.91 37.27 20.94
CA GLN A 2 -15.22 37.35 19.63
C GLN A 2 -13.82 36.71 19.61
N LEU A 3 -12.97 37.00 20.60
CA LEU A 3 -11.62 36.39 20.69
C LEU A 3 -11.68 34.87 20.77
N LYS A 4 -12.52 34.31 21.66
CA LYS A 4 -12.73 32.86 21.76
C LYS A 4 -13.18 32.27 20.42
N GLY A 5 -14.13 32.92 19.73
CA GLY A 5 -14.57 32.47 18.40
C GLY A 5 -13.48 32.52 17.33
N PHE A 6 -12.58 33.51 17.39
CA PHE A 6 -11.44 33.61 16.48
C PHE A 6 -10.39 32.51 16.72
N LEU A 7 -10.07 32.24 17.99
CA LEU A 7 -9.07 31.25 18.38
C LEU A 7 -9.57 29.81 18.29
N GLN A 8 -10.88 29.57 18.41
CA GLN A 8 -11.50 28.25 18.30
C GLN A 8 -11.26 27.63 16.92
N GLY A 9 -11.05 26.32 16.86
CA GLY A 9 -10.77 25.56 15.64
C GLY A 9 -9.53 24.69 15.79
N SER A 10 -9.39 23.68 14.93
CA SER A 10 -8.21 22.83 14.85
C SER A 10 -7.16 23.42 13.91
N GLU A 11 -5.90 23.05 14.13
CA GLU A 11 -4.77 23.30 13.21
C GLU A 11 -4.58 24.78 12.83
N ARG A 12 -4.69 25.67 13.82
CA ARG A 12 -4.45 27.10 13.61
C ARG A 12 -2.96 27.36 13.38
N THR A 13 -2.67 28.18 12.38
CA THR A 13 -1.32 28.71 12.16
C THR A 13 -1.00 29.79 13.18
N ILE A 14 0.08 29.59 13.94
CA ILE A 14 0.57 30.49 14.98
C ILE A 14 1.96 30.99 14.55
N LYS A 15 2.16 32.30 14.63
CA LYS A 15 3.43 32.97 14.32
C LYS A 15 3.71 33.98 15.42
N PHE A 16 4.97 34.07 15.82
CA PHE A 16 5.44 35.07 16.76
C PHE A 16 6.31 36.09 16.03
N ASP A 17 6.26 37.33 16.49
CA ASP A 17 6.94 38.46 15.82
C ASP A 17 8.45 38.48 16.10
N ASP A 18 8.87 37.90 17.22
CA ASP A 18 10.27 37.70 17.58
C ASP A 18 10.96 36.57 16.80
N GLU A 19 10.18 35.60 16.30
CA GLU A 19 10.67 34.49 15.45
C GLU A 19 9.85 34.38 14.13
N PRO A 20 9.88 35.39 13.25
CA PRO A 20 8.99 35.48 12.09
C PRO A 20 9.24 34.39 11.03
N ASN A 21 10.40 33.73 11.10
CA ASN A 21 10.78 32.61 10.24
C ASN A 21 10.17 31.27 10.67
N LEU A 22 9.49 31.20 11.82
CA LEU A 22 8.92 29.97 12.39
C LEU A 22 7.40 29.98 12.35
N VAL A 23 6.82 28.82 12.07
CA VAL A 23 5.38 28.60 11.98
C VAL A 23 5.00 27.37 12.77
N TYR A 24 4.16 27.57 13.77
CA TYR A 24 3.60 26.52 14.61
C TYR A 24 2.17 26.21 14.16
N ILE A 25 1.77 24.94 14.26
CA ILE A 25 0.39 24.50 14.03
C ILE A 25 -0.17 23.99 15.35
N GLY A 26 -1.21 24.65 15.84
CA GLY A 26 -1.77 24.34 17.16
C GLY A 26 -3.29 24.42 17.19
N THR A 27 -3.88 23.65 18.09
CA THR A 27 -5.31 23.65 18.37
C THR A 27 -5.56 24.27 19.74
N LEU A 28 -6.52 25.19 19.85
CA LEU A 28 -6.85 25.80 21.14
C LEU A 28 -7.30 24.72 22.13
N SER A 29 -6.54 24.53 23.19
CA SER A 29 -6.78 23.52 24.23
C SER A 29 -7.47 24.13 25.45
N GLU A 30 -7.00 25.31 25.89
CA GLU A 30 -7.52 25.98 27.08
C GLU A 30 -7.66 27.49 26.84
N ILE A 31 -8.71 28.09 27.41
CA ILE A 31 -8.87 29.54 27.45
C ILE A 31 -9.55 29.94 28.76
N GLY A 32 -8.85 30.74 29.57
CA GLY A 32 -9.40 31.30 30.80
C GLY A 32 -10.56 32.26 30.53
N ALA A 33 -11.51 32.32 31.45
CA ALA A 33 -12.54 33.35 31.46
C ALA A 33 -12.07 34.54 32.32
N PRO A 34 -12.27 35.79 31.89
CA PRO A 34 -11.96 36.95 32.72
C PRO A 34 -12.93 37.04 33.91
N ASP A 35 -12.46 37.63 35.02
CA ASP A 35 -13.29 37.86 36.20
C ASP A 35 -14.48 38.78 35.90
N PRO A 36 -15.66 38.53 36.49
CA PRO A 36 -16.84 39.36 36.28
C PRO A 36 -16.61 40.83 36.65
N GLY A 37 -17.12 41.75 35.83
CA GLY A 37 -17.06 43.19 36.10
C GLY A 37 -15.76 43.89 35.68
N GLN A 38 -14.78 43.17 35.12
CA GLN A 38 -13.56 43.77 34.60
C GLN A 38 -13.73 44.29 33.17
N ILE A 39 -13.32 45.54 32.94
CA ILE A 39 -13.20 46.14 31.60
C ILE A 39 -11.78 46.02 31.02
N ARG A 40 -10.82 45.60 31.85
CA ARG A 40 -9.42 45.31 31.52
C ARG A 40 -8.96 44.15 32.39
N GLY A 41 -8.28 43.16 31.81
CA GLY A 41 -7.82 41.99 32.53
C GLY A 41 -6.79 41.21 31.73
N ILE A 42 -6.03 40.36 32.43
CA ILE A 42 -5.06 39.44 31.84
C ILE A 42 -5.75 38.09 31.69
N ASN A 43 -5.59 37.44 30.54
CA ASN A 43 -6.06 36.08 30.31
C ASN A 43 -4.96 35.28 29.64
N THR A 44 -4.91 34.00 29.97
CA THR A 44 -4.03 33.02 29.32
C THR A 44 -4.87 32.05 28.50
N PHE A 45 -4.36 31.68 27.34
CA PHE A 45 -4.88 30.59 26.54
C PHE A 45 -3.73 29.69 26.11
N THR A 46 -4.03 28.40 25.94
CA THR A 46 -3.05 27.36 25.64
C THR A 46 -3.39 26.72 24.31
N PHE A 47 -2.41 26.63 23.42
CA PHE A 47 -2.49 25.84 22.19
C PHE A 47 -1.75 24.53 22.38
N TYR A 48 -2.40 23.43 22.01
CA TYR A 48 -1.78 22.12 21.89
C TYR A 48 -1.24 21.96 20.47
N CYS A 49 0.04 21.66 20.32
CA CYS A 49 0.68 21.39 19.02
C CYS A 49 0.98 19.89 18.94
N GLU A 50 0.51 19.23 17.88
CA GLU A 50 0.81 17.81 17.65
C GLU A 50 2.28 17.60 17.26
N ASP A 51 2.82 18.51 16.44
CA ASP A 51 4.26 18.63 16.21
C ASP A 51 4.83 19.75 17.08
N VAL A 52 5.82 19.41 17.89
CA VAL A 52 6.53 20.36 18.76
C VAL A 52 7.57 21.18 18.01
N HIS A 53 7.90 20.80 16.78
CA HIS A 53 8.89 21.49 15.96
C HIS A 53 8.21 22.44 14.97
N PRO A 54 8.53 23.74 15.00
CA PRO A 54 7.98 24.68 14.04
C PRO A 54 8.54 24.41 12.64
N SER A 55 7.72 24.68 11.64
CA SER A 55 8.13 24.71 10.24
C SER A 55 8.68 26.09 9.86
N SER A 56 9.63 26.13 8.92
CA SER A 56 10.11 27.43 8.43
C SER A 56 9.09 28.09 7.50
N SER A 57 8.85 29.39 7.69
CA SER A 57 8.06 30.21 6.75
C SER A 57 8.86 30.63 5.51
N PHE A 58 10.19 30.49 5.54
CA PHE A 58 11.07 30.88 4.45
C PHE A 58 11.18 29.77 3.42
N LYS A 59 11.25 30.16 2.15
CA LYS A 59 11.41 29.24 1.02
C LYS A 59 12.70 29.59 0.29
N LYS A 60 13.48 28.57 -0.04
CA LYS A 60 14.63 28.70 -0.94
C LYS A 60 14.25 28.09 -2.29
N ILE A 61 14.70 28.70 -3.37
CA ILE A 61 14.44 28.24 -4.73
C ILE A 61 15.75 27.69 -5.29
N ILE A 62 15.70 26.44 -5.74
CA ILE A 62 16.79 25.80 -6.48
C ILE A 62 16.36 25.69 -7.94
N ASN A 63 17.22 26.11 -8.86
CA ASN A 63 17.05 25.98 -10.31
C ASN A 63 18.42 25.77 -10.98
N ALA A 64 18.44 25.66 -12.31
CA ALA A 64 19.66 25.40 -13.08
C ALA A 64 20.76 26.49 -12.95
N ASN A 65 20.41 27.68 -12.43
CA ASN A 65 21.35 28.78 -12.19
C ASN A 65 21.73 28.92 -10.71
N THR A 66 21.29 28.01 -9.84
CA THR A 66 21.66 28.06 -8.42
C THR A 66 23.14 27.80 -8.23
N THR A 67 23.85 28.78 -7.68
CA THR A 67 25.30 28.68 -7.38
C THR A 67 25.59 28.64 -5.86
N ASP A 68 24.58 28.76 -5.01
CA ASP A 68 24.76 28.70 -3.56
C ASP A 68 24.81 27.24 -3.10
N GLU A 69 26.01 26.76 -2.84
CA GLU A 69 26.28 25.39 -2.39
C GLU A 69 25.56 25.05 -1.08
N ASN A 70 25.21 26.03 -0.25
CA ASN A 70 24.53 25.78 1.02
C ASN A 70 23.07 25.33 0.84
N ILE A 71 22.47 25.54 -0.35
CA ILE A 71 21.06 25.20 -0.58
C ILE A 71 20.92 23.98 -1.49
N GLY A 72 21.89 23.75 -2.38
CA GLY A 72 21.93 22.61 -3.28
C GLY A 72 22.19 23.00 -4.73
N SER A 73 21.94 22.08 -5.66
CA SER A 73 22.20 22.27 -7.10
C SER A 73 21.26 21.44 -7.97
N ILE A 74 21.01 21.89 -9.20
CA ILE A 74 20.35 21.11 -10.25
C ILE A 74 21.26 21.09 -11.48
N THR A 75 21.68 19.90 -11.89
CA THR A 75 22.57 19.71 -13.04
C THR A 75 21.89 18.81 -14.06
N VAL A 76 21.77 19.28 -15.31
CA VAL A 76 21.33 18.45 -16.43
C VAL A 76 22.56 17.78 -17.03
N LEU A 77 22.58 16.45 -17.04
CA LEU A 77 23.69 15.66 -17.57
C LEU A 77 23.60 15.55 -19.11
N PRO A 78 24.68 15.16 -19.80
CA PRO A 78 24.69 15.02 -21.26
C PRO A 78 23.67 14.03 -21.84
N ASP A 79 23.20 13.07 -21.04
CA ASP A 79 22.17 12.09 -21.40
C ASP A 79 20.73 12.58 -21.11
N ASN A 80 20.57 13.85 -20.72
CA ASN A 80 19.33 14.51 -20.31
C ASN A 80 18.73 14.00 -18.99
N SER A 81 19.42 13.16 -18.22
CA SER A 81 19.07 12.96 -16.81
C SER A 81 19.37 14.21 -15.99
N VAL A 82 18.76 14.31 -14.81
CA VAL A 82 18.86 15.48 -13.94
C VAL A 82 19.32 15.04 -12.56
N ASP A 83 20.49 15.52 -12.16
CA ASP A 83 20.99 15.40 -10.80
C ASP A 83 20.49 16.56 -9.96
N VAL A 84 19.89 16.23 -8.81
CA VAL A 84 19.35 17.20 -7.86
C VAL A 84 19.99 16.95 -6.50
N LEU A 85 20.78 17.92 -6.02
CA LEU A 85 21.28 17.97 -4.66
C LEU A 85 20.43 18.95 -3.85
N ILE A 86 19.90 18.52 -2.71
CA ILE A 86 19.14 19.36 -1.79
C ILE A 86 19.81 19.30 -0.42
N ASN A 87 20.27 20.45 0.05
CA ASN A 87 20.89 20.55 1.37
C ASN A 87 19.85 20.98 2.40
N ASN A 88 19.43 20.05 3.27
CA ASN A 88 18.54 20.34 4.37
C ASN A 88 19.24 21.22 5.41
N GLN A 89 18.90 22.50 5.43
CA GLN A 89 19.42 23.50 6.38
C GLN A 89 18.63 23.55 7.69
N GLY A 90 17.66 22.66 7.88
CA GLY A 90 16.94 22.47 9.13
C GLY A 90 17.76 21.69 10.15
N THR A 91 17.31 21.69 11.40
CA THR A 91 17.93 20.94 12.51
C THR A 91 17.45 19.50 12.63
N LEU A 92 16.43 19.11 11.85
CA LEU A 92 15.83 17.79 11.84
C LEU A 92 15.82 17.20 10.43
N PRO A 93 15.80 15.85 10.30
CA PRO A 93 15.55 15.19 9.03
C PRO A 93 14.24 15.69 8.39
N ALA A 94 14.27 15.91 7.07
CA ALA A 94 13.12 16.33 6.29
C ALA A 94 12.87 15.33 5.16
N TYR A 95 11.60 15.06 4.87
CA TYR A 95 11.18 14.15 3.81
C TYR A 95 10.55 14.97 2.68
N PRO A 96 11.26 15.19 1.56
CA PRO A 96 10.76 16.01 0.46
C PRO A 96 9.61 15.33 -0.28
N THR A 97 8.66 16.13 -0.72
CA THR A 97 7.62 15.70 -1.67
C THR A 97 8.00 16.14 -3.06
N PHE A 98 8.00 15.21 -4.01
CA PHE A 98 8.31 15.49 -5.41
C PHE A 98 7.04 15.57 -6.25
N LYS A 99 6.97 16.57 -7.13
CA LYS A 99 5.92 16.71 -8.14
C LYS A 99 6.56 16.87 -9.50
N PHE A 100 6.19 15.98 -10.42
CA PHE A 100 6.67 16.00 -11.79
C PHE A 100 5.57 16.56 -12.70
N THR A 101 5.97 17.40 -13.66
CA THR A 101 5.06 17.96 -14.67
C THR A 101 5.72 17.75 -16.03
N HIS A 102 5.14 16.85 -16.83
CA HIS A 102 5.65 16.54 -18.15
C HIS A 102 5.03 17.48 -19.19
N THR A 103 5.82 17.95 -20.14
CA THR A 103 5.38 18.77 -21.28
C THR A 103 5.02 17.94 -22.52
N SER A 104 5.21 16.63 -22.44
CA SER A 104 4.91 15.63 -23.46
C SER A 104 4.63 14.28 -22.80
N ASP A 105 4.18 13.31 -23.59
CA ASP A 105 3.99 11.94 -23.11
C ASP A 105 5.32 11.34 -22.68
N ASN A 106 5.39 10.89 -21.43
CA ASN A 106 6.56 10.21 -20.89
C ASN A 106 6.14 8.85 -20.37
N ALA A 107 6.81 7.80 -20.83
CA ALA A 107 6.49 6.43 -20.45
C ALA A 107 7.36 5.92 -19.28
N TYR A 108 8.30 6.72 -18.79
CA TYR A 108 9.14 6.40 -17.65
C TYR A 108 9.41 7.60 -16.76
N ILE A 109 9.31 7.40 -15.46
CA ILE A 109 9.90 8.27 -14.47
C ILE A 109 10.66 7.43 -13.46
N GLY A 110 11.89 7.85 -13.16
CA GLY A 110 12.73 7.21 -12.18
C GLY A 110 13.38 8.23 -11.26
N MET A 111 13.48 7.88 -10.00
CA MET A 111 14.21 8.59 -8.98
C MET A 111 15.18 7.62 -8.32
N ALA A 112 16.46 7.98 -8.31
CA ALA A 112 17.49 7.23 -7.61
C ALA A 112 18.04 8.10 -6.48
N GLY A 113 18.18 7.52 -5.29
CA GLY A 113 18.83 8.12 -4.15
C GLY A 113 19.69 7.09 -3.41
N GLU A 114 20.37 7.54 -2.36
CA GLU A 114 21.28 6.69 -1.57
C GLU A 114 20.58 5.44 -1.00
N ASN A 115 19.29 5.56 -0.65
CA ASN A 115 18.51 4.50 -0.01
C ASN A 115 17.76 3.60 -1.00
N GLY A 116 17.86 3.84 -2.31
CA GLY A 116 17.21 3.01 -3.31
C GLY A 116 16.70 3.76 -4.53
N VAL A 117 15.92 3.05 -5.33
CA VAL A 117 15.35 3.53 -6.58
C VAL A 117 13.84 3.36 -6.53
N GLU A 118 13.11 4.42 -6.86
CA GLU A 118 11.68 4.37 -7.14
C GLU A 118 11.45 4.72 -8.61
N ALA A 119 10.70 3.89 -9.32
CA ALA A 119 10.46 4.09 -10.72
C ALA A 119 9.04 3.67 -11.11
N LEU A 120 8.42 4.45 -11.99
CA LEU A 120 7.10 4.22 -12.54
C LEU A 120 7.17 4.25 -14.06
N GLY A 121 6.51 3.29 -14.70
CA GLY A 121 6.56 3.14 -16.16
C GLY A 121 7.71 2.23 -16.60
N SER A 122 8.11 2.34 -17.86
CA SER A 122 9.10 1.47 -18.49
C SER A 122 10.22 2.25 -19.13
N GLN A 123 11.46 2.03 -18.67
CA GLN A 123 12.67 2.64 -19.23
C GLN A 123 12.83 2.36 -20.74
N GLU A 124 12.23 1.28 -21.22
CA GLU A 124 12.29 0.85 -22.62
C GLU A 124 11.18 1.46 -23.49
N GLN A 125 10.26 2.24 -22.91
CA GLN A 125 9.15 2.85 -23.62
C GLN A 125 9.39 4.35 -23.84
N TYR A 126 9.14 4.82 -25.06
CA TYR A 126 8.85 6.22 -25.33
C TYR A 126 7.74 6.31 -26.39
N LEU A 127 6.73 7.12 -26.11
CA LEU A 127 5.64 7.42 -27.04
C LEU A 127 6.07 8.60 -27.90
N THR A 128 6.20 8.39 -29.22
CA THR A 128 6.38 9.49 -30.18
C THR A 128 5.14 9.54 -31.06
N ASN A 129 4.41 10.66 -31.01
CA ASN A 129 3.19 10.89 -31.81
C ASN A 129 2.14 9.77 -31.69
N SER A 130 1.88 9.29 -30.46
CA SER A 130 0.92 8.21 -30.18
C SER A 130 1.24 6.86 -30.87
N VAL A 131 2.45 6.69 -31.37
CA VAL A 131 2.97 5.44 -31.93
C VAL A 131 4.11 4.95 -31.03
N THR A 132 4.04 3.69 -30.60
CA THR A 132 5.10 3.05 -29.82
C THR A 132 6.26 2.67 -30.74
N THR A 133 7.50 2.90 -30.30
CA THR A 133 8.71 2.41 -30.96
C THR A 133 9.05 0.95 -30.61
N GLU A 134 8.14 0.23 -29.94
CA GLU A 134 8.26 -1.20 -29.67
C GLU A 134 8.64 -2.00 -30.93
N THR A 135 9.86 -2.52 -30.95
CA THR A 135 10.24 -3.62 -31.85
C THR A 135 10.06 -5.00 -31.18
N LYS A 136 9.91 -5.03 -29.85
CA LYS A 136 9.56 -6.21 -29.06
C LYS A 136 8.50 -5.84 -28.03
N LYS A 137 7.32 -6.44 -28.14
CA LYS A 137 6.27 -6.35 -27.12
C LYS A 137 6.65 -7.20 -25.92
N VAL A 138 6.88 -6.59 -24.75
CA VAL A 138 6.79 -7.32 -23.48
C VAL A 138 5.31 -7.36 -23.12
N GLY A 139 4.54 -8.14 -23.86
CA GLY A 139 3.11 -8.25 -23.65
C GLY A 139 2.85 -8.97 -22.33
N SER A 140 2.23 -8.29 -21.35
CA SER A 140 1.65 -8.99 -20.20
C SER A 140 0.65 -10.02 -20.71
N GLN A 141 0.91 -11.30 -20.46
CA GLN A 141 0.02 -12.37 -20.87
C GLN A 141 -1.04 -12.63 -19.81
N TRP A 142 -2.29 -12.61 -20.24
CA TRP A 142 -3.41 -13.07 -19.43
C TRP A 142 -3.41 -14.60 -19.38
N LEU A 143 -3.06 -15.17 -18.23
CA LEU A 143 -3.13 -16.62 -18.01
C LEU A 143 -4.57 -17.09 -17.69
N LEU A 144 -5.41 -16.18 -17.20
CA LEU A 144 -6.86 -16.32 -17.05
C LEU A 144 -7.55 -15.29 -17.94
N ASN A 145 -8.70 -15.61 -18.51
CA ASN A 145 -9.47 -14.68 -19.34
C ASN A 145 -10.12 -13.59 -18.45
N PRO A 146 -9.68 -12.33 -18.52
CA PRO A 146 -10.17 -11.27 -17.63
C PRO A 146 -11.66 -10.94 -17.87
N ALA A 147 -12.17 -11.12 -19.09
CA ALA A 147 -13.57 -10.89 -19.42
C ALA A 147 -14.51 -11.99 -18.89
N LYS A 148 -13.96 -13.09 -18.36
CA LYS A 148 -14.69 -14.29 -17.91
C LYS A 148 -14.27 -14.73 -16.51
N ILE A 149 -13.86 -13.78 -15.67
CA ILE A 149 -13.25 -14.09 -14.36
C ILE A 149 -14.15 -14.94 -13.44
N SER A 150 -15.47 -14.83 -13.59
CA SER A 150 -16.48 -15.62 -12.87
C SER A 150 -16.96 -16.87 -13.60
N ASP A 151 -16.38 -17.22 -14.75
CA ASP A 151 -16.77 -18.41 -15.52
C ASP A 151 -15.95 -19.63 -15.13
N LYS A 152 -16.61 -20.79 -15.06
CA LYS A 152 -15.99 -22.09 -14.80
C LYS A 152 -14.79 -22.38 -15.70
N SER A 153 -14.82 -21.89 -16.95
CA SER A 153 -13.75 -22.07 -17.93
C SER A 153 -12.39 -21.49 -17.51
N ASN A 154 -12.36 -20.51 -16.61
CA ASN A 154 -11.11 -19.98 -16.06
C ASN A 154 -10.52 -20.86 -14.95
N PHE A 155 -11.28 -21.82 -14.42
CA PHE A 155 -10.84 -22.69 -13.33
C PHE A 155 -10.62 -24.13 -13.80
N ASP A 156 -11.45 -24.57 -14.75
CA ASP A 156 -11.40 -25.92 -15.31
C ASP A 156 -10.05 -26.24 -15.92
N GLY A 157 -9.51 -27.39 -15.52
CA GLY A 157 -8.22 -27.87 -16.02
C GLY A 157 -6.99 -27.17 -15.41
N LYS A 158 -7.15 -26.00 -14.76
CA LYS A 158 -6.06 -25.20 -14.19
C LYS A 158 -5.84 -25.49 -12.70
N PHE A 159 -6.87 -25.27 -11.87
CA PHE A 159 -6.80 -25.52 -10.44
C PHE A 159 -7.10 -26.99 -10.13
N LYS A 160 -6.15 -27.67 -9.50
CA LYS A 160 -6.21 -29.09 -9.15
C LYS A 160 -6.33 -29.27 -7.66
N THR A 161 -7.12 -30.24 -7.22
CA THR A 161 -7.19 -30.64 -5.81
C THR A 161 -5.79 -30.95 -5.29
N ALA A 162 -5.46 -30.36 -4.14
CA ALA A 162 -4.16 -30.46 -3.51
C ALA A 162 -4.32 -31.03 -2.09
N ASN A 163 -4.85 -32.25 -2.02
CA ASN A 163 -5.04 -32.93 -0.74
C ASN A 163 -3.70 -33.35 -0.14
N ASP A 164 -3.64 -33.37 1.19
CA ASP A 164 -2.51 -33.84 2.01
C ASP A 164 -1.18 -33.15 1.69
N ARG A 165 -1.23 -31.97 1.08
CA ARG A 165 -0.10 -31.08 0.93
C ARG A 165 -0.08 -30.09 2.09
N ALA A 166 1.11 -29.83 2.63
CA ALA A 166 1.27 -28.80 3.63
C ALA A 166 0.80 -27.46 3.08
N ASN A 167 -0.07 -26.77 3.82
CA ASN A 167 -0.41 -25.39 3.52
C ASN A 167 0.89 -24.53 3.60
N PRO A 168 1.20 -23.71 2.58
CA PRO A 168 2.45 -22.95 2.53
C PRO A 168 2.67 -21.96 3.68
N GLN A 169 1.61 -21.51 4.35
CA GLN A 169 1.72 -20.62 5.51
C GLN A 169 1.93 -21.39 6.82
N ASN A 170 1.22 -22.50 7.02
CA ASN A 170 1.30 -23.30 8.24
C ASN A 170 0.86 -24.75 7.98
N GLY A 171 1.77 -25.71 8.19
CA GLY A 171 1.49 -27.14 8.01
C GLY A 171 0.38 -27.73 8.89
N GLN A 172 -0.04 -27.03 9.95
CA GLN A 172 -1.17 -27.43 10.81
C GLN A 172 -2.54 -27.06 10.23
N LEU A 173 -2.59 -26.34 9.10
CA LEU A 173 -3.80 -26.11 8.33
C LEU A 173 -3.96 -27.26 7.34
N LEU A 174 -4.68 -28.30 7.76
CA LEU A 174 -4.84 -29.53 6.99
C LEU A 174 -5.77 -29.31 5.80
N THR A 175 -5.38 -29.82 4.63
CA THR A 175 -6.13 -29.70 3.39
C THR A 175 -6.46 -31.10 2.87
N ALA A 176 -7.54 -31.70 3.36
CA ALA A 176 -7.94 -33.08 3.00
C ALA A 176 -9.33 -33.17 2.36
N GLY A 177 -10.03 -32.03 2.26
CA GLY A 177 -11.38 -31.95 1.73
C GLY A 177 -11.48 -31.46 0.30
N ASN A 178 -12.68 -31.08 -0.13
CA ASN A 178 -12.94 -30.67 -1.51
C ASN A 178 -13.40 -29.22 -1.64
N LEU A 179 -12.91 -28.57 -2.70
CA LEU A 179 -13.47 -27.34 -3.25
C LEU A 179 -14.21 -27.68 -4.54
N VAL A 180 -15.42 -27.16 -4.70
CA VAL A 180 -16.27 -27.43 -5.87
C VAL A 180 -16.74 -26.14 -6.51
N TRP A 181 -16.66 -26.08 -7.83
CA TRP A 181 -17.24 -24.98 -8.59
C TRP A 181 -18.77 -25.05 -8.57
N LYS A 182 -19.44 -23.94 -8.26
CA LYS A 182 -20.90 -23.78 -8.32
C LYS A 182 -21.30 -22.81 -9.44
N GLN A 183 -22.36 -22.03 -9.28
CA GLN A 183 -22.87 -21.20 -10.39
C GLN A 183 -21.89 -20.07 -10.78
N ASP A 184 -21.15 -19.54 -9.81
CA ASP A 184 -20.50 -18.23 -9.88
C ASP A 184 -19.11 -18.21 -9.21
N GLY A 185 -18.60 -19.36 -8.77
CA GLY A 185 -17.34 -19.42 -8.06
C GLY A 185 -17.03 -20.77 -7.42
N LEU A 186 -15.80 -20.87 -6.92
CA LEU A 186 -15.32 -22.00 -6.15
C LEU A 186 -15.84 -21.93 -4.71
N ARG A 187 -16.39 -23.02 -4.19
CA ARG A 187 -16.96 -23.10 -2.84
C ARG A 187 -16.39 -24.27 -2.05
N PHE A 188 -16.28 -24.08 -0.74
CA PHE A 188 -15.96 -25.16 0.18
C PHE A 188 -17.09 -26.20 0.19
N GLN A 189 -16.74 -27.47 -0.04
CA GLN A 189 -17.70 -28.58 0.00
C GLN A 189 -17.61 -29.34 1.32
N ASP A 190 -16.40 -29.74 1.70
CA ASP A 190 -16.12 -30.52 2.90
C ASP A 190 -14.65 -30.38 3.31
N GLY A 191 -14.33 -30.72 4.56
CA GLY A 191 -12.97 -30.68 5.13
C GLY A 191 -12.26 -32.04 5.15
N GLY A 192 -12.79 -33.03 4.42
CA GLY A 192 -12.23 -34.37 4.33
C GLY A 192 -12.48 -35.28 5.54
N PRO A 193 -11.80 -36.44 5.59
CA PRO A 193 -11.90 -37.38 6.71
C PRO A 193 -11.24 -36.82 7.98
N ALA A 194 -11.74 -37.25 9.14
CA ALA A 194 -11.12 -36.90 10.42
C ALA A 194 -9.64 -37.29 10.45
N PRO A 195 -8.75 -36.41 10.93
CA PRO A 195 -7.34 -36.74 11.02
C PRO A 195 -7.13 -37.76 12.14
N ASP A 196 -6.00 -38.46 12.08
CA ASP A 196 -5.65 -39.43 13.12
C ASP A 196 -5.62 -38.77 14.50
N LYS A 197 -5.93 -39.56 15.53
CA LYS A 197 -6.12 -39.12 16.92
C LYS A 197 -4.97 -38.24 17.45
N ASP A 198 -3.74 -38.53 17.05
CA ASP A 198 -2.54 -37.87 17.55
C ASP A 198 -2.05 -36.73 16.63
N THR A 199 -2.82 -36.41 15.58
CA THR A 199 -2.50 -35.32 14.65
C THR A 199 -2.74 -33.97 15.32
N VAL A 200 -1.71 -33.14 15.39
CA VAL A 200 -1.84 -31.74 15.84
C VAL A 200 -2.25 -30.87 14.64
N TYR A 201 -3.40 -30.22 14.72
CA TYR A 201 -3.91 -29.34 13.66
C TYR A 201 -4.63 -28.11 14.23
N SER A 202 -4.61 -27.02 13.47
CA SER A 202 -5.30 -25.76 13.82
C SER A 202 -6.63 -25.61 13.08
N ALA A 203 -6.70 -26.10 11.84
CA ALA A 203 -7.92 -26.11 11.04
C ALA A 203 -7.88 -27.27 10.04
N ARG A 204 -9.05 -27.58 9.48
CA ARG A 204 -9.22 -28.57 8.42
C ARG A 204 -10.05 -27.97 7.31
N GLY A 205 -9.61 -28.17 6.08
CA GLY A 205 -10.26 -27.61 4.92
C GLY A 205 -9.88 -28.31 3.64
N ALA A 206 -9.99 -27.57 2.54
CA ALA A 206 -9.73 -28.03 1.20
C ALA A 206 -8.84 -27.02 0.49
N MET A 207 -7.97 -27.51 -0.39
CA MET A 207 -7.05 -26.67 -1.17
C MET A 207 -7.08 -27.11 -2.62
N GLN A 208 -7.02 -26.12 -3.51
CA GLN A 208 -6.67 -26.33 -4.90
C GLN A 208 -5.41 -25.55 -5.22
N ARG A 209 -4.57 -26.11 -6.10
CA ARG A 209 -3.32 -25.53 -6.57
C ARG A 209 -3.37 -25.44 -8.08
N TRP A 210 -2.91 -24.33 -8.62
CA TRP A 210 -2.64 -24.19 -10.04
C TRP A 210 -1.14 -23.99 -10.24
N GLU A 211 -0.51 -24.90 -10.98
CA GLU A 211 0.83 -24.67 -11.49
C GLU A 211 0.74 -23.71 -12.67
N ILE A 212 1.30 -22.51 -12.48
CA ILE A 212 1.32 -21.46 -13.49
C ILE A 212 2.10 -22.00 -14.71
N PRO A 213 1.46 -22.10 -15.89
CA PRO A 213 2.13 -22.62 -17.08
C PRO A 213 3.19 -21.62 -17.56
N ALA A 214 4.07 -22.10 -18.44
CA ALA A 214 4.92 -21.21 -19.22
C ALA A 214 4.07 -20.19 -19.99
N ASP A 215 4.57 -18.97 -20.09
CA ASP A 215 4.00 -17.95 -20.95
C ASP A 215 4.25 -18.27 -22.44
N SER A 216 3.85 -17.35 -23.32
CA SER A 216 3.90 -17.49 -24.77
C SER A 216 5.32 -17.50 -25.33
N VAL A 217 6.31 -17.09 -24.53
CA VAL A 217 7.74 -17.14 -24.89
C VAL A 217 8.48 -18.29 -24.19
N GLY A 218 7.80 -19.01 -23.29
CA GLY A 218 8.31 -20.22 -22.64
C GLY A 218 8.78 -20.03 -21.20
N ASP A 219 8.65 -18.83 -20.64
CA ASP A 219 9.10 -18.53 -19.28
C ASP A 219 8.06 -18.95 -18.25
N VAL A 220 8.50 -19.59 -17.16
CA VAL A 220 7.62 -20.10 -16.09
C VAL A 220 7.69 -19.17 -14.89
N GLY A 221 6.51 -18.73 -14.44
CA GLY A 221 6.39 -17.75 -13.36
C GLY A 221 6.61 -16.32 -13.85
N SER A 222 6.71 -15.36 -12.93
CA SER A 222 7.07 -13.98 -13.24
C SER A 222 7.56 -13.26 -11.99
N ALA A 223 8.55 -12.39 -12.15
CA ALA A 223 8.93 -11.43 -11.10
C ALA A 223 7.87 -10.35 -10.88
N ASN A 224 7.08 -10.05 -11.92
CA ASN A 224 6.06 -9.00 -11.94
C ASN A 224 4.73 -9.58 -12.39
N PHE A 225 3.75 -9.67 -11.51
CA PHE A 225 2.41 -10.16 -11.85
C PHE A 225 1.33 -9.36 -11.13
N THR A 226 0.14 -9.38 -11.71
CA THR A 226 -1.08 -8.87 -11.08
C THR A 226 -2.08 -10.01 -10.98
N SER A 227 -2.65 -10.20 -9.79
CA SER A 227 -3.75 -11.14 -9.57
C SER A 227 -4.93 -10.42 -8.95
N THR A 228 -6.00 -10.28 -9.71
CA THR A 228 -7.27 -9.74 -9.23
C THR A 228 -8.21 -10.89 -8.88
N PHE A 229 -8.82 -10.82 -7.71
CA PHE A 229 -9.70 -11.87 -7.22
C PHE A 229 -10.74 -11.29 -6.25
N ASN A 230 -11.84 -12.02 -6.07
CA ASN A 230 -12.88 -11.70 -5.11
C ASN A 230 -12.96 -12.82 -4.07
N ILE A 231 -12.96 -12.46 -2.79
CA ILE A 231 -13.24 -13.39 -1.69
C ILE A 231 -14.59 -13.01 -1.09
N PHE A 232 -15.48 -14.00 -0.95
CA PHE A 232 -16.72 -13.86 -0.19
C PHE A 232 -16.70 -14.86 0.97
N ALA A 233 -16.84 -14.35 2.19
CA ALA A 233 -16.93 -15.14 3.41
C ALA A 233 -18.13 -14.67 4.23
N GLN A 234 -18.90 -15.62 4.76
CA GLN A 234 -20.08 -15.32 5.59
C GLN A 234 -20.18 -16.32 6.75
N ALA A 235 -20.18 -15.79 7.98
CA ALA A 235 -20.65 -16.51 9.15
C ALA A 235 -22.16 -16.30 9.29
N THR A 236 -22.93 -17.38 9.43
CA THR A 236 -24.39 -17.35 9.58
C THR A 236 -24.82 -17.49 11.04
N LYS A 237 -23.90 -17.87 11.94
CA LYS A 237 -24.11 -18.01 13.37
C LYS A 237 -22.90 -17.50 14.16
N GLN A 238 -23.17 -17.07 15.40
CA GLN A 238 -22.12 -16.73 16.37
C GLN A 238 -21.20 -17.93 16.63
N GLY A 239 -19.90 -17.66 16.79
CA GLY A 239 -18.90 -18.69 17.08
C GLY A 239 -18.52 -19.60 15.91
N GLN A 240 -18.98 -19.31 14.68
CA GLN A 240 -18.44 -19.96 13.48
C GLN A 240 -17.06 -19.40 13.14
N THR A 241 -16.09 -20.28 13.02
CA THR A 241 -14.72 -19.96 12.64
C THR A 241 -14.42 -20.45 11.23
N GLY A 242 -13.39 -19.90 10.60
CA GLY A 242 -13.00 -20.28 9.26
C GLY A 242 -11.81 -19.49 8.75
N ILE A 243 -11.18 -20.02 7.72
CA ILE A 243 -10.08 -19.37 7.01
C ILE A 243 -10.27 -19.57 5.50
N LEU A 244 -10.14 -18.49 4.74
CA LEU A 244 -10.09 -18.50 3.28
C LEU A 244 -8.82 -17.80 2.83
N GLN A 245 -8.08 -18.38 1.88
CA GLN A 245 -6.76 -17.88 1.51
C GLN A 245 -6.52 -18.00 0.00
N LEU A 246 -5.80 -17.02 -0.55
CA LEU A 246 -5.12 -17.11 -1.83
C LEU A 246 -3.62 -16.91 -1.58
N LEU A 247 -2.82 -17.93 -1.89
CA LEU A 247 -1.40 -17.97 -1.60
C LEU A 247 -0.60 -18.15 -2.88
N PHE A 248 0.45 -17.36 -3.04
CA PHE A 248 1.43 -17.44 -4.13
C PHE A 248 2.73 -18.00 -3.56
N VAL A 249 3.28 -19.00 -4.23
CA VAL A 249 4.49 -19.71 -3.79
C VAL A 249 5.55 -19.71 -4.86
N ASP A 250 6.81 -19.87 -4.44
CA ASP A 250 7.94 -20.06 -5.34
C ASP A 250 7.97 -21.51 -5.91
N GLY A 251 8.94 -21.78 -6.77
CA GLY A 251 9.16 -23.11 -7.34
C GLY A 251 9.46 -24.22 -6.32
N ASN A 252 9.81 -23.85 -5.07
CA ASN A 252 10.04 -24.76 -3.96
C ASN A 252 8.83 -24.89 -3.02
N ASN A 253 7.66 -24.34 -3.41
CA ASN A 253 6.43 -24.27 -2.63
C ASN A 253 6.55 -23.43 -1.34
N LYS A 254 7.52 -22.52 -1.26
CA LYS A 254 7.61 -21.56 -0.15
C LYS A 254 6.70 -20.36 -0.43
N LEU A 255 5.96 -19.93 0.60
CA LEU A 255 5.09 -18.76 0.52
C LEU A 255 5.88 -17.51 0.16
N MET A 256 5.49 -16.83 -0.91
CA MET A 256 6.04 -15.53 -1.32
C MET A 256 5.14 -14.39 -0.88
N ALA A 257 3.84 -14.51 -1.17
CA ALA A 257 2.82 -13.53 -0.83
C ALA A 257 1.45 -14.21 -0.78
N GLY A 258 0.47 -13.57 -0.17
CA GLY A 258 -0.89 -14.07 -0.14
C GLY A 258 -1.83 -13.13 0.59
N MET A 259 -3.12 -13.38 0.44
CA MET A 259 -4.17 -12.71 1.20
C MET A 259 -5.08 -13.77 1.79
N GLY A 260 -5.50 -13.57 3.04
CA GLY A 260 -6.45 -14.45 3.68
C GLY A 260 -7.43 -13.67 4.54
N ILE A 261 -8.63 -14.20 4.67
CA ILE A 261 -9.61 -13.76 5.66
C ILE A 261 -9.72 -14.89 6.67
N TYR A 262 -9.53 -14.59 7.94
CA TYR A 262 -9.66 -15.56 9.01
C TYR A 262 -10.62 -15.06 10.09
N LYS A 263 -11.29 -16.01 10.73
CA LYS A 263 -12.10 -15.81 11.91
C LYS A 263 -11.86 -16.96 12.86
N ASP A 264 -11.37 -16.65 14.06
CA ASP A 264 -10.99 -17.60 15.10
C ASP A 264 -11.88 -17.51 16.34
N ASP A 265 -12.63 -16.42 16.50
CA ASP A 265 -13.56 -16.23 17.61
C ASP A 265 -14.71 -17.26 17.59
N THR A 266 -14.64 -18.20 18.53
CA THR A 266 -15.61 -19.28 18.73
C THR A 266 -16.81 -18.88 19.59
N LYS A 267 -16.93 -17.62 20.02
CA LYS A 267 -18.00 -17.13 20.91
C LYS A 267 -18.82 -16.00 20.29
N GLY A 268 -18.18 -15.08 19.58
CA GLY A 268 -18.79 -13.90 18.96
C GLY A 268 -18.64 -13.86 17.43
N ASN A 269 -18.83 -12.66 16.85
CA ASN A 269 -18.79 -12.42 15.41
C ASN A 269 -17.70 -11.41 15.01
N THR A 270 -16.64 -11.28 15.80
CA THR A 270 -15.52 -10.41 15.45
C THR A 270 -14.73 -11.01 14.29
N PHE A 271 -14.35 -10.17 13.31
CA PHE A 271 -13.51 -10.52 12.17
C PHE A 271 -12.16 -9.81 12.30
N GLN A 272 -11.08 -10.47 11.89
CA GLN A 272 -9.74 -9.87 11.77
C GLN A 272 -9.29 -10.00 10.31
N THR A 273 -8.76 -8.92 9.75
CA THR A 273 -8.22 -8.84 8.38
C THR A 273 -6.71 -8.85 8.43
#